data_AF-A0A6A1VPZ5-F1
#
_entry.id   AF-A0A6A1VPZ5-F1
#
_cell.length_a   1.000
_cell.length_b   1.000
_cell.length_c   1.000
_cell.angle_alpha   90.00
_cell.angle_beta   90.00
_cell.angle_gamma   90.00
#
_symmetry.space_group_name_H-M   'P 1'
#
loop_
_entity.id
_entity.type
_entity.pdbx_description
1 polymer ?
#
loop_
_entity_poly.entity_id
_entity_poly.type
_entity_poly.pdbx_seq_one_letter_code
_entity_poly.pdbx_strand_id
1 'polypeptide(L)'
;MVRILNLMFQAFVVERYNKPMPKLRNTKPDSGRYEERPVLPGSLDVAQLRHIILLHQGKADDHEGPMNVEQIAEKFRVDVEQVQRILQFVSLPPEDSSKQKNNT
;
A
#
# COMPACT_ATOMS: atom_id res chain seq x y z
N MET A 1 -6.44 -53.43 55.60
CA MET A 1 -5.20 -52.96 54.92
C MET A 1 -5.52 -52.83 53.44
N VAL A 2 -5.53 -51.59 52.89
CA VAL A 2 -4.52 -51.10 51.91
C VAL A 2 -4.76 -51.73 50.52
N ARG A 3 -5.05 -51.03 49.41
CA ARG A 3 -4.80 -49.64 49.01
C ARG A 3 -5.70 -49.34 47.80
N ILE A 4 -6.40 -48.20 47.82
CA ILE A 4 -6.91 -47.56 46.61
C ILE A 4 -5.70 -46.92 45.91
N LEU A 5 -5.39 -47.37 44.70
CA LEU A 5 -4.35 -46.78 43.83
C LEU A 5 -4.59 -47.37 42.43
N ASN A 6 -4.77 -46.65 41.32
CA ASN A 6 -4.43 -45.31 40.90
C ASN A 6 -5.46 -44.88 39.85
N LEU A 7 -6.02 -43.66 39.96
CA LEU A 7 -6.67 -42.97 38.84
C LEU A 7 -5.57 -42.38 37.96
N MET A 8 -5.37 -42.92 36.75
CA MET A 8 -4.54 -42.28 35.74
C MET A 8 -5.38 -41.29 34.94
N PHE A 9 -5.61 -40.10 35.51
CA PHE A 9 -6.18 -38.98 34.79
C PHE A 9 -5.05 -38.15 34.18
N GLN A 10 -4.31 -38.74 33.23
CA GLN A 10 -3.43 -37.98 32.35
C GLN A 10 -4.06 -37.92 30.96
N ALA A 11 -5.06 -37.05 30.83
CA ALA A 11 -5.46 -36.53 29.53
C ALA A 11 -4.91 -35.10 29.41
N PHE A 12 -3.57 -34.96 29.42
CA PHE A 12 -2.99 -33.75 28.87
C PHE A 12 -2.97 -33.94 27.35
N VAL A 13 -4.12 -33.66 26.72
CA VAL A 13 -4.18 -33.44 25.29
C VAL A 13 -3.42 -32.13 25.05
N VAL A 14 -2.09 -32.23 24.89
CA VAL A 14 -1.39 -31.27 24.05
C VAL A 14 -1.90 -31.55 22.66
N GLU A 15 -3.01 -30.91 22.31
CA GLU A 15 -3.32 -30.68 20.91
C GLU A 15 -2.18 -29.80 20.41
N ARG A 16 -1.11 -30.45 19.96
CA ARG A 16 0.05 -29.77 19.38
C ARG A 16 -0.54 -28.91 18.28
N TYR A 17 -0.42 -27.61 18.46
CA TYR A 17 -0.95 -26.61 17.54
C TYR A 17 -0.17 -26.75 16.23
N ASN A 18 -0.58 -27.71 15.39
CA ASN A 18 -0.01 -27.97 14.07
C ASN A 18 -0.52 -26.93 13.06
N LYS A 19 -0.73 -25.67 13.51
CA LYS A 19 -0.96 -24.60 12.57
C LYS A 19 0.37 -24.33 11.87
N PRO A 20 0.43 -24.45 10.54
CA PRO A 20 1.62 -24.04 9.82
C PRO A 20 1.89 -22.57 10.13
N MET A 21 3.15 -22.21 10.37
CA MET A 21 3.53 -20.82 10.53
C MET A 21 3.03 -20.00 9.34
N PRO A 22 2.58 -18.75 9.55
CA PRO A 22 2.21 -17.87 8.44
C PRO A 22 3.34 -17.85 7.42
N LYS A 23 3.01 -18.12 6.15
CA LYS A 23 4.01 -18.09 5.09
C LYS A 23 4.65 -16.70 5.06
N LEU A 24 5.98 -16.67 5.06
CA LEU A 24 6.71 -15.43 4.82
C LEU A 24 6.30 -14.92 3.44
N ARG A 25 5.67 -13.76 3.40
CA ARG A 25 5.27 -13.14 2.14
C ARG A 25 6.52 -12.58 1.46
N ASN A 26 6.90 -13.16 0.33
CA ASN A 26 7.84 -12.55 -0.61
C ASN A 26 7.06 -11.59 -1.51
N THR A 27 6.50 -10.52 -0.93
CA THR A 27 5.91 -9.43 -1.73
C THR A 27 7.02 -8.44 -2.06
N LYS A 28 7.32 -8.27 -3.35
CA LYS A 28 8.09 -7.11 -3.82
C LYS A 28 7.31 -5.84 -3.45
N PRO A 29 7.97 -4.70 -3.20
CA PRO A 29 7.27 -3.44 -2.94
C PRO A 29 6.26 -3.09 -4.04
N ASP A 30 6.55 -3.44 -5.30
CA ASP A 30 5.63 -3.26 -6.45
C ASP A 30 4.56 -4.35 -6.61
N SER A 31 4.60 -5.45 -5.83
CA SER A 31 3.68 -6.58 -6.02
C SER A 31 2.27 -6.37 -5.43
N GLY A 32 1.82 -5.12 -5.37
CA GLY A 32 0.43 -4.80 -5.07
C GLY A 32 -0.46 -5.39 -6.16
N ARG A 33 -1.35 -6.32 -5.80
CA ARG A 33 -2.29 -7.00 -6.74
C ARG A 33 -3.12 -6.06 -7.61
N TYR A 34 -3.18 -4.78 -7.28
CA TYR A 34 -3.96 -3.77 -7.96
C TYR A 34 -3.14 -2.95 -8.96
N GLU A 35 -1.84 -2.72 -8.72
CA GLU A 35 -1.00 -1.82 -9.55
C GLU A 35 -0.63 -2.46 -10.91
N GLU A 36 -0.65 -3.79 -11.04
CA GLU A 36 -0.32 -4.51 -12.30
C GLU A 36 -1.56 -4.87 -13.15
N ARG A 37 -2.79 -4.58 -12.68
CA ARG A 37 -3.99 -5.01 -13.41
C ARG A 37 -4.30 -4.00 -14.52
N PRO A 38 -4.43 -4.45 -15.79
CA PRO A 38 -4.82 -3.54 -16.87
C PRO A 38 -6.21 -2.96 -16.59
N VAL A 39 -6.29 -1.63 -16.58
CA VAL A 39 -7.53 -0.86 -16.40
C VAL A 39 -8.24 -0.67 -17.73
N LEU A 40 -9.56 -0.57 -17.67
CA LEU A 40 -10.35 -0.14 -18.82
C LEU A 40 -9.97 1.30 -19.22
N PRO A 41 -9.97 1.63 -20.52
CA PRO A 41 -9.75 3.01 -20.96
C PRO A 41 -10.78 3.95 -20.33
N GLY A 42 -10.32 5.06 -19.77
CA GLY A 42 -11.15 6.02 -19.02
C GLY A 42 -11.30 5.72 -17.51
N SER A 43 -10.66 4.67 -17.01
CA SER A 43 -10.53 4.42 -15.56
C SER A 43 -9.09 4.64 -15.11
N LEU A 44 -8.93 5.18 -13.90
CA LEU A 44 -7.62 5.39 -13.28
C LEU A 44 -7.26 4.23 -12.35
N ASP A 45 -6.05 3.69 -12.50
CA ASP A 45 -5.44 2.76 -11.55
C ASP A 45 -4.69 3.50 -10.42
N VAL A 46 -4.37 2.80 -9.33
CA VAL A 46 -3.62 3.32 -8.19
C VAL A 46 -2.25 3.87 -8.62
N ALA A 47 -1.54 3.18 -9.53
CA ALA A 47 -0.27 3.66 -10.07
C ALA A 47 -0.44 5.01 -10.78
N GLN A 48 -1.52 5.14 -11.57
CA GLN A 48 -1.85 6.35 -12.31
C GLN A 48 -2.25 7.49 -11.38
N LEU A 49 -3.01 7.21 -10.32
CA LEU A 49 -3.35 8.19 -9.27
C LEU A 49 -2.10 8.74 -8.59
N ARG A 50 -1.16 7.85 -8.20
CA ARG A 50 0.14 8.28 -7.65
C ARG A 50 0.90 9.15 -8.65
N HIS A 51 0.92 8.75 -9.91
CA HIS A 51 1.60 9.51 -10.96
C HIS A 51 0.99 10.89 -11.19
N ILE A 52 -0.34 11.03 -11.19
CA ILE A 52 -1.05 12.32 -11.25
C ILE A 52 -0.55 13.28 -10.15
N ILE A 53 -0.40 12.78 -8.93
CA ILE A 53 0.05 13.58 -7.79
C ILE A 53 1.51 14.00 -7.96
N LEU A 54 2.37 13.09 -8.41
CA LEU A 54 3.79 13.38 -8.65
C LEU A 54 3.95 14.42 -9.77
N LEU A 55 3.18 14.32 -10.85
CA LEU A 55 3.18 15.29 -11.94
C LEU A 55 2.76 16.67 -11.45
N HIS A 56 1.68 16.78 -10.67
CA HIS A 56 1.25 18.06 -10.12
C HIS A 56 2.28 18.68 -9.17
N GLN A 57 3.06 17.87 -8.45
CA GLN A 57 4.14 18.35 -7.58
C GLN A 57 5.45 18.64 -8.31
N GLY A 58 5.59 18.21 -9.57
CA GLY A 58 6.85 18.25 -10.30
C GLY A 58 7.92 17.29 -9.76
N LYS A 59 7.47 16.17 -9.17
CA LYS A 59 8.32 15.09 -8.67
C LYS A 59 8.25 13.83 -9.54
N ALA A 60 7.60 13.91 -10.70
CA ALA A 60 7.52 12.79 -11.61
C ALA A 60 8.86 12.59 -12.33
N ASP A 61 9.35 11.36 -12.38
CA ASP A 61 10.64 11.06 -13.02
C ASP A 61 10.61 11.27 -14.55
N ASP A 62 9.43 11.26 -15.16
CA ASP A 62 9.21 11.38 -16.60
C ASP A 62 8.88 12.82 -17.06
N HIS A 63 8.79 13.79 -16.15
CA HIS A 63 8.43 15.16 -16.47
C HIS A 63 9.12 16.18 -15.57
N GLU A 64 9.76 17.18 -16.18
CA GLU A 64 10.41 18.26 -15.44
C GLU A 64 9.42 19.33 -14.99
N GLY A 65 9.32 19.52 -13.68
CA GLY A 65 8.52 20.58 -13.08
C GLY A 65 7.03 20.22 -12.91
N PRO A 66 6.26 21.09 -12.22
CA PRO A 66 4.86 20.83 -11.94
C PRO A 66 3.99 20.95 -13.20
N MET A 67 3.18 19.94 -13.44
CA MET A 67 2.20 19.90 -14.53
C MET A 67 0.85 20.46 -14.06
N ASN A 68 0.18 21.23 -14.92
CA ASN A 68 -1.13 21.81 -14.58
C ASN A 68 -2.26 20.76 -14.68
N VAL A 69 -3.41 21.05 -14.07
CA VAL A 69 -4.55 20.11 -13.99
C VAL A 69 -5.11 19.77 -15.38
N GLU A 70 -5.10 20.71 -16.31
CA GLU A 70 -5.62 20.55 -17.68
C GLU A 70 -4.73 19.60 -18.51
N GLN A 71 -3.42 19.78 -18.43
CA GLN A 71 -2.40 18.94 -19.06
C GLN A 71 -2.43 17.51 -18.50
N ILE A 72 -2.63 17.37 -17.19
CA ILE A 72 -2.80 16.06 -16.56
C ILE A 72 -4.07 15.40 -17.08
N ALA A 73 -5.20 16.11 -17.13
CA ALA A 73 -6.46 15.59 -17.65
C ALA A 73 -6.33 15.09 -19.09
N GLU A 74 -5.63 15.85 -19.94
CA GLU A 74 -5.33 15.47 -21.33
C GLU A 74 -4.42 14.23 -21.39
N LYS A 75 -3.34 14.17 -20.59
CA LYS A 75 -2.39 13.04 -20.55
C LYS A 75 -3.09 11.73 -20.24
N PHE A 76 -4.02 11.74 -19.28
CA PHE A 76 -4.73 10.54 -18.83
C PHE A 76 -6.08 10.33 -19.51
N ARG A 77 -6.53 11.25 -20.37
CA ARG A 77 -7.83 11.24 -21.05
C ARG A 77 -8.99 11.11 -20.04
N VAL A 78 -8.94 11.91 -18.99
CA VAL A 78 -9.95 11.99 -17.93
C VAL A 78 -10.50 13.41 -17.83
N ASP A 79 -11.65 13.59 -17.21
CA ASP A 79 -12.21 14.95 -17.03
C ASP A 79 -11.38 15.76 -16.05
N VAL A 80 -11.25 17.06 -16.31
CA VAL A 80 -10.54 18.03 -15.45
C VAL A 80 -11.07 17.99 -14.02
N GLU A 81 -12.40 17.87 -13.85
CA GLU A 81 -13.02 17.77 -12.53
C GLU A 81 -12.57 16.53 -11.74
N GLN A 82 -12.29 15.42 -12.42
CA GLN A 82 -11.82 14.20 -11.76
C GLN A 82 -10.42 14.41 -11.20
N VAL A 83 -9.53 15.02 -11.99
CA VAL A 83 -8.17 15.38 -11.55
C VAL A 83 -8.22 16.34 -10.37
N GLN A 84 -9.09 17.36 -10.44
CA GLN A 84 -9.26 18.32 -9.36
C GLN A 84 -9.76 17.64 -8.07
N ARG A 85 -10.74 16.73 -8.16
CA ARG A 85 -11.20 15.94 -7.00
C ARG A 85 -10.09 15.06 -6.43
N ILE A 86 -9.30 14.41 -7.29
CA ILE A 86 -8.16 13.59 -6.84
C ILE A 86 -7.19 14.45 -6.03
N LEU A 87 -6.78 15.60 -6.55
CA LEU A 87 -5.86 16.50 -5.87
C LEU A 87 -6.45 17.12 -4.58
N GLN A 88 -7.76 17.34 -4.54
CA GLN A 88 -8.46 17.86 -3.36
C GLN A 88 -8.58 16.82 -2.24
N PHE A 89 -8.88 15.56 -2.58
CA PHE A 89 -9.22 14.52 -1.60
C PHE A 89 -8.06 13.61 -1.23
N VAL A 90 -6.97 13.60 -1.99
CA VAL A 90 -5.77 12.86 -1.58
C VAL A 90 -4.99 13.70 -0.58
N SER A 91 -5.22 13.42 0.70
CA SER A 91 -4.36 13.92 1.78
C SER A 91 -2.99 13.26 1.63
N LEU A 92 -1.99 14.03 1.20
CA LEU A 92 -0.61 13.61 1.37
C LEU A 92 -0.32 13.59 2.87
N PRO A 93 0.20 12.48 3.44
CA PRO A 93 0.85 12.59 4.73
C PRO A 93 1.94 13.66 4.61
N PRO A 94 2.09 14.54 5.61
CA PRO A 94 3.12 15.57 5.57
C PRO A 94 4.45 14.91 5.26
N GLU A 95 5.19 15.42 4.28
CA GLU A 95 6.53 14.92 4.03
C GLU A 95 7.33 15.11 5.31
N ASP A 96 7.93 14.03 5.82
CA ASP A 96 8.83 14.09 6.96
C ASP A 96 9.88 15.16 6.66
N SER A 97 9.73 16.32 7.29
CA SER A 97 10.67 17.43 7.22
C SER A 97 11.93 17.12 8.03
N SER A 98 12.41 15.87 8.01
CA SER A 98 13.67 15.46 8.62
C SER A 98 14.85 15.79 7.70
N LYS A 99 14.88 17.00 7.13
CA LYS A 99 16.15 17.65 6.82
C LYS A 99 16.62 18.33 8.11
N GLN A 100 17.02 17.51 9.07
CA GLN A 100 17.83 17.99 10.17
C GLN A 100 19.19 18.36 9.56
N LYS A 101 19.42 19.66 9.42
CA LYS A 101 20.71 20.24 9.07
C LYS A 101 21.76 19.71 10.04
N ASN A 102 22.52 18.70 9.63
CA ASN A 102 23.80 18.38 10.25
C ASN A 102 24.87 19.23 9.57
N ASN A 103 24.93 20.50 9.97
CA ASN A 103 26.14 21.27 9.80
C ASN A 103 27.12 20.77 10.89
N THR A 104 28.15 20.04 10.49
CA THR A 104 29.37 19.82 11.28
C THR A 104 30.55 20.08 10.37
#